data_AF-A0A420YY39-F1
#
_entry.id   AF-A0A420YY39-F1
#
_cell.length_a   1.000
_cell.length_b   1.000
_cell.length_c   1.000
_cell.angle_alpha   90.00
_cell.angle_beta   90.00
_cell.angle_gamma   90.00
#
_symmetry.space_group_name_H-M   'P 1'
#
loop_
_entity.id
_entity.type
_entity.pdbx_description
1 polymer ?
#
loop_
_entity_poly.entity_id
_entity_poly.type
_entity_poly.pdbx_seq_one_letter_code
_entity_poly.pdbx_strand_id
1 'polypeptide(L)'
;MANSITQLVSLTCTEEPLHSEIHEAMLCPLSGQVEPMRLQLYAQHVNSYGIFKRIPRKPVARYFRTADDAEIERAYWTTEMVKAYETAIKGNTPVAGPRVRVTTYGKVVICFLLIALAFLIYTAYAQGLIGGSDAAVSML
;
A
#
# COMPACT_ATOMS: atom_id res chain seq x y z
N MET A 1 -17.30 -15.52 -22.13
CA MET A 1 -15.91 -15.10 -22.38
C MET A 1 -15.79 -13.65 -21.97
N ALA A 2 -15.41 -13.39 -20.72
CA ALA A 2 -15.20 -12.03 -20.22
C ALA A 2 -13.72 -11.72 -20.36
N ASN A 3 -13.38 -10.90 -21.37
CA ASN A 3 -12.06 -10.32 -21.53
C ASN A 3 -11.86 -9.32 -20.37
N SER A 4 -11.37 -9.81 -19.24
CA SER A 4 -10.87 -8.95 -18.18
C SER A 4 -9.61 -8.29 -18.71
N ILE A 5 -9.74 -7.00 -19.04
CA ILE A 5 -8.61 -6.13 -19.34
C ILE A 5 -7.76 -6.09 -18.07
N THR A 6 -6.76 -6.95 -18.01
CA THR A 6 -5.70 -6.89 -17.03
C THR A 6 -4.89 -5.65 -17.35
N GLN A 7 -5.41 -4.48 -16.97
CA GLN A 7 -4.63 -3.26 -16.90
C GLN A 7 -3.43 -3.61 -16.02
N LEU A 8 -2.27 -3.69 -16.63
CA LEU A 8 -0.96 -3.79 -15.99
C LEU A 8 -0.70 -2.47 -15.27
N VAL A 9 -1.48 -2.21 -14.23
CA VAL A 9 -1.19 -1.23 -13.21
C VAL A 9 0.07 -1.77 -12.54
N SER A 10 1.21 -1.13 -12.77
CA SER A 10 2.48 -1.50 -12.14
C SER A 10 2.40 -1.17 -10.64
N LEU A 11 1.66 -1.98 -9.90
CA LEU A 11 1.59 -1.95 -8.45
C LEU A 11 2.85 -2.63 -7.95
N THR A 12 3.87 -1.85 -7.60
CA THR A 12 5.01 -2.41 -6.88
C THR A 12 4.59 -2.61 -5.43
N CYS A 13 4.59 -3.86 -5.00
CA CYS A 13 4.31 -4.26 -3.63
C CYS A 13 5.63 -4.46 -2.91
N THR A 14 5.83 -3.78 -1.78
CA THR A 14 6.98 -4.00 -0.91
C THR A 14 6.49 -4.40 0.47
N GLU A 15 7.08 -5.42 1.07
CA GLU A 15 6.73 -5.92 2.40
C GLU A 15 7.79 -5.49 3.41
N GLU A 16 7.38 -4.99 4.57
CA GLU A 16 8.26 -4.59 5.66
C GLU A 16 7.92 -5.40 6.91
N PRO A 17 8.90 -6.05 7.58
CA PRO A 17 8.62 -6.86 8.75
C PRO A 17 8.15 -5.99 9.92
N LEU A 18 7.01 -6.37 10.51
CA LEU A 18 6.38 -5.65 11.63
C LEU A 18 6.60 -6.37 12.97
N HIS A 19 6.42 -7.68 12.98
CA HIS A 19 6.51 -8.50 14.19
C HIS A 19 6.87 -9.94 13.82
N SER A 20 7.68 -10.60 14.65
CA SER A 20 8.04 -12.01 14.49
C SER A 20 7.90 -12.73 15.82
N GLU A 21 7.16 -13.83 15.83
CA GLU A 21 6.95 -14.68 16.99
C GLU A 21 7.31 -16.12 16.63
N ILE A 22 7.98 -16.84 17.52
CA ILE A 22 8.33 -18.25 17.34
C ILE A 22 7.43 -19.06 18.26
N HIS A 23 6.72 -20.02 17.68
CA HIS A 23 5.91 -21.00 18.40
C HIS A 23 6.66 -22.32 18.43
N GLU A 24 7.10 -22.74 19.62
CA GLU A 24 8.00 -23.89 19.81
C GLU A 24 7.37 -25.25 19.46
N ALA A 25 6.04 -25.36 19.54
CA ALA A 25 5.32 -26.59 19.26
C ALA A 25 4.02 -26.30 18.50
N MET A 26 4.06 -26.47 17.18
CA MET A 26 2.87 -26.44 16.33
C MET A 26 2.92 -27.59 15.31
N LEU A 27 1.76 -28.11 14.94
CA LEU A 27 1.67 -29.16 13.90
C LEU A 27 1.98 -28.57 12.51
N CYS A 28 3.10 -29.00 11.92
CA CYS A 28 3.51 -28.55 10.59
C CYS A 28 2.70 -29.28 9.52
N PRO A 29 1.99 -28.58 8.62
CA PRO A 29 1.25 -29.22 7.53
C PRO A 29 2.16 -29.83 6.45
N LEU A 30 3.43 -29.43 6.38
CA LEU A 30 4.39 -29.96 5.40
C LEU A 30 5.05 -31.27 5.85
N SER A 31 5.39 -31.40 7.13
CA SER A 31 6.02 -32.63 7.68
C SER A 31 5.04 -33.54 8.42
N GLY A 32 3.88 -33.03 8.82
CA GLY A 32 2.92 -33.76 9.68
C GLY A 32 3.42 -33.95 11.12
N GLN A 33 4.52 -33.30 11.51
CA GLN A 33 5.13 -33.41 12.84
C GLN A 33 4.97 -32.11 13.63
N VAL A 34 5.10 -32.21 14.96
CA VAL A 34 5.12 -31.04 15.84
C VAL A 34 6.52 -30.44 15.80
N GLU A 35 6.64 -29.23 15.26
CA GLU A 35 7.91 -28.55 15.01
C GLU A 35 7.80 -27.05 15.33
N PRO A 36 8.94 -26.39 15.63
CA PRO A 36 8.95 -24.96 15.87
C PRO A 36 8.66 -24.17 14.58
N MET A 37 7.68 -23.27 14.65
CA MET A 37 7.28 -22.42 13.52
C MET A 37 7.39 -20.94 13.87
N ARG A 38 7.79 -20.14 12.89
CA ARG A 38 7.90 -18.68 13.01
C ARG A 38 6.72 -18.02 12.32
N LEU A 39 5.90 -17.31 13.08
CA LEU A 39 4.91 -16.37 12.57
C LEU A 39 5.59 -15.03 12.30
N GLN A 40 5.48 -14.51 11.08
CA GLN A 40 5.96 -13.18 10.73
C GLN A 40 4.82 -12.33 10.15
N LEU A 41 4.61 -11.17 10.77
CA LEU A 41 3.68 -10.14 10.31
C LEU A 41 4.45 -9.11 9.48
N TYR A 42 3.89 -8.77 8.32
CA TYR A 42 4.43 -7.78 7.40
C TYR A 42 3.44 -6.63 7.21
N ALA A 43 3.96 -5.41 7.20
CA ALA A 43 3.27 -4.25 6.65
C ALA A 43 3.42 -4.28 5.14
N GLN A 44 2.32 -4.51 4.42
CA GLN A 44 2.32 -4.42 2.97
C GLN A 44 2.30 -2.95 2.56
N HIS A 45 3.11 -2.57 1.59
CA HIS A 45 3.08 -1.25 1.00
C HIS A 45 2.79 -1.38 -0.47
N VAL A 46 1.69 -0.79 -0.91
CA VAL A 46 1.25 -0.79 -2.31
C VAL A 46 1.60 0.54 -2.92
N ASN A 47 2.52 0.55 -3.86
CA ASN A 47 2.89 1.76 -4.59
C ASN A 47 2.06 1.87 -5.88
N SER A 48 1.19 2.87 -5.94
CA SER A 48 0.42 3.23 -7.12
C SER A 48 1.20 4.22 -7.96
N TYR A 49 1.72 3.73 -9.09
CA TYR A 49 2.37 4.52 -10.15
C TYR A 49 3.56 5.38 -9.68
N GLY A 50 4.20 5.01 -8.57
CA GLY A 50 5.31 5.78 -8.02
C GLY A 50 4.91 7.10 -7.37
N ILE A 51 3.61 7.42 -7.27
CA ILE A 51 3.08 8.71 -6.77
C ILE A 51 2.48 8.53 -5.37
N PHE A 52 1.72 7.46 -5.16
CA PHE A 52 1.05 7.19 -3.89
C PHE A 52 1.50 5.86 -3.32
N LYS A 53 1.99 5.86 -2.09
CA LYS A 53 2.26 4.66 -1.31
C LYS A 53 1.10 4.44 -0.35
N ARG A 54 0.30 3.40 -0.59
CA ARG A 54 -0.81 3.00 0.27
C ARG A 54 -0.36 1.91 1.23
N ILE A 55 -0.68 2.08 2.50
CA ILE A 55 -0.36 1.11 3.56
C ILE A 55 -1.71 0.53 4.04
N PRO A 56 -2.05 -0.73 3.71
CA PRO A 56 -3.21 -1.42 4.24
C PRO A 56 -3.14 -1.50 5.77
N ARG A 57 -4.28 -1.36 6.44
CA ARG A 57 -4.34 -1.37 7.91
C ARG A 57 -4.13 -2.75 8.54
N LYS A 58 -4.37 -3.82 7.76
CA LYS A 58 -4.20 -5.19 8.21
C LYS A 58 -2.82 -5.67 7.78
N PRO A 59 -1.99 -6.14 8.72
CA PRO A 59 -0.73 -6.77 8.35
C PRO A 59 -1.00 -8.08 7.60
N VAL A 60 -0.07 -8.44 6.72
CA VAL A 60 -0.04 -9.74 6.06
C VAL A 60 0.75 -10.68 6.96
N ALA A 61 0.24 -11.88 7.20
CA ALA A 61 0.93 -12.88 8.00
C ALA A 61 1.44 -14.01 7.12
N ARG A 62 2.67 -14.44 7.38
CA ARG A 62 3.27 -15.64 6.80
C ARG A 62 3.81 -16.51 7.92
N TYR A 63 3.70 -17.82 7.76
CA TYR A 63 4.34 -18.78 8.64
C TYR A 63 5.53 -19.39 7.93
N PHE A 64 6.63 -19.52 8.66
CA PHE A 64 7.84 -20.17 8.18
C PHE A 64 8.18 -21.34 9.09
N ARG A 65 8.61 -22.45 8.50
CA ARG A 65 9.20 -23.54 9.27
C ARG A 65 10.62 -23.14 9.68
N THR A 66 10.93 -23.26 10.97
CA THR A 66 12.22 -22.76 11.51
C THR A 66 13.42 -23.58 11.00
N ALA A 67 13.20 -24.84 10.62
CA ALA A 67 14.27 -25.76 10.19
C ALA A 67 14.89 -25.39 8.84
N ASP A 68 14.09 -24.92 7.88
CA ASP A 68 14.50 -24.70 6.49
C ASP A 68 13.97 -23.38 5.90
N ASP A 69 13.31 -22.56 6.72
CA ASP A 69 12.66 -21.31 6.34
C ASP A 69 11.61 -21.47 5.22
N ALA A 70 11.03 -22.66 5.08
CA ALA A 70 9.98 -22.90 4.10
C ALA A 70 8.68 -22.16 4.51
N GLU A 71 8.13 -21.38 3.58
CA GLU A 71 6.86 -20.70 3.77
C GLU A 71 5.70 -21.69 3.71
N ILE A 72 4.82 -21.62 4.71
CA ILE A 72 3.59 -22.39 4.77
C ILE A 72 2.46 -21.56 4.20
N GLU A 73 1.92 -21.99 3.06
CA GLU A 73 0.80 -21.32 2.42
C GLU A 73 -0.43 -21.25 3.35
N ARG A 74 -1.16 -20.15 3.25
CA ARG A 74 -2.31 -19.87 4.11
C ARG A 74 -3.44 -20.90 4.02
N ALA A 75 -3.55 -21.60 2.89
CA ALA A 75 -4.54 -22.66 2.69
C ALA A 75 -4.32 -23.87 3.62
N TYR A 76 -3.08 -24.09 4.08
CA TYR A 76 -2.70 -25.24 4.90
C TYR A 76 -2.55 -24.90 6.39
N TRP A 77 -2.95 -23.72 6.82
CA TRP A 77 -2.83 -23.33 8.22
C TRP A 77 -3.74 -24.19 9.09
N THR A 78 -3.15 -24.75 10.15
CA THR A 78 -3.90 -25.49 11.15
C THR A 78 -4.71 -24.54 12.04
N THR A 79 -5.70 -25.07 12.74
CA THR A 79 -6.56 -24.28 13.64
C THR A 79 -5.76 -23.57 14.73
N GLU A 80 -4.66 -24.17 15.20
CA GLU A 80 -3.76 -23.57 16.20
C GLU A 80 -3.01 -22.37 15.62
N MET A 81 -2.48 -22.50 14.39
CA MET A 81 -1.82 -21.41 13.69
C MET A 81 -2.76 -20.22 13.45
N VAL A 82 -4.02 -20.49 13.12
CA VAL A 82 -5.04 -19.45 12.94
C VAL A 82 -5.32 -18.72 14.25
N LYS A 83 -5.47 -19.44 15.37
CA LYS A 83 -5.69 -18.82 16.69
C LYS A 83 -4.51 -17.95 17.15
N ALA A 84 -3.28 -18.43 16.96
CA ALA A 84 -2.08 -17.66 17.27
C ALA A 84 -2.00 -16.39 16.39
N TYR A 85 -2.27 -16.52 15.09
CA TYR A 85 -2.37 -15.40 14.18
C TYR A 85 -3.45 -14.37 14.61
N GLU A 86 -4.63 -14.82 15.03
CA GLU A 86 -5.69 -13.94 15.51
C GLU A 86 -5.32 -13.17 16.78
N THR A 87 -4.50 -13.79 17.65
CA THR A 87 -3.97 -13.14 18.85
C THR A 87 -2.93 -12.09 18.46
N ALA A 88 -1.96 -12.47 17.61
CA ALA A 88 -0.91 -11.59 17.15
C ALA A 88 -1.45 -10.39 16.36
N ILE A 89 -2.47 -10.57 15.51
CA ILE A 89 -3.03 -9.48 14.70
C ILE A 89 -3.81 -8.47 15.53
N LYS A 90 -4.43 -8.87 16.66
CA LYS A 90 -5.14 -7.95 17.57
C LYS A 90 -4.19 -6.92 18.20
N GLY A 91 -2.98 -7.33 18.57
CA GLY A 91 -1.97 -6.43 19.13
C GLY A 91 -1.29 -5.51 18.10
N ASN A 92 -1.32 -5.90 16.82
CA ASN A 92 -0.58 -5.23 15.75
C ASN A 92 -1.47 -4.52 14.72
N THR A 93 -2.79 -4.46 14.96
CA THR A 93 -3.76 -3.74 14.11
C THR A 93 -4.31 -2.51 14.83
N PRO A 94 -4.35 -1.33 14.18
CA PRO A 94 -3.90 -1.05 12.82
C PRO A 94 -2.37 -0.95 12.74
N VAL A 95 -1.80 -1.30 11.58
CA VAL A 95 -0.40 -0.97 11.26
C VAL A 95 -0.17 0.52 11.50
N ALA A 96 0.83 0.85 12.32
CA ALA A 96 1.12 2.23 12.72
C ALA A 96 1.54 3.07 11.51
N GLY A 97 0.91 4.25 11.35
CA GLY A 97 1.30 5.25 10.36
C GLY A 97 0.20 5.73 9.40
N PRO A 98 0.54 6.68 8.51
CA PRO A 98 -0.40 7.25 7.55
C PRO A 98 -0.83 6.22 6.51
N ARG A 99 -2.15 6.13 6.25
CA ARG A 99 -2.75 5.21 5.27
C ARG A 99 -2.27 5.43 3.83
N VAL A 100 -1.98 6.68 3.49
CA VAL A 100 -1.51 7.10 2.17
C VAL A 100 -0.36 8.05 2.40
N ARG A 101 0.77 7.79 1.77
CA ARG A 101 1.91 8.70 1.70
C ARG A 101 2.12 9.08 0.24
N VAL A 102 2.22 10.36 -0.04
CA VAL A 102 2.67 10.83 -1.36
C VAL A 102 4.19 10.67 -1.41
N THR A 103 4.69 9.98 -2.42
CA THR A 103 6.13 9.81 -2.63
C THR A 103 6.77 11.16 -2.96
N THR A 104 8.08 11.28 -2.82
CA THR A 104 8.80 12.49 -3.23
C THR A 104 8.56 12.80 -4.71
N TYR A 105 8.58 11.78 -5.56
CA TYR A 105 8.24 11.91 -6.98
C TYR A 105 6.81 12.45 -7.17
N GLY A 106 5.82 11.88 -6.46
CA GLY A 106 4.44 12.34 -6.53
C GLY A 106 4.28 13.81 -6.13
N LYS A 107 5.01 14.27 -5.12
CA LYS A 107 5.01 15.70 -4.72
C LYS A 107 5.53 16.60 -5.85
N VAL A 108 6.60 16.20 -6.54
CA VAL A 108 7.17 16.95 -7.67
C VAL A 108 6.15 17.06 -8.80
N VAL A 109 5.51 15.96 -9.18
CA VAL A 109 4.48 15.96 -10.24
C VAL A 109 3.30 16.87 -9.87
N ILE A 110 2.81 16.80 -8.63
CA ILE A 110 1.72 17.67 -8.15
C ILE A 110 2.13 19.15 -8.23
N CYS A 111 3.35 19.50 -7.81
CA CYS A 111 3.84 20.88 -7.92
C CYS A 111 3.88 21.36 -9.38
N PHE A 112 4.39 20.55 -10.30
CA PHE A 112 4.41 20.90 -11.73
C PHE A 112 3.00 21.11 -12.30
N LEU A 113 2.04 20.27 -11.93
CA LEU A 113 0.65 20.42 -12.36
C LEU A 113 0.02 21.71 -11.82
N LEU A 114 0.32 22.09 -10.57
CA LEU A 114 -0.17 23.35 -10.00
C LEU A 114 0.44 24.58 -10.71
N ILE A 115 1.73 24.54 -11.04
CA ILE A 115 2.40 25.62 -11.79
C ILE A 115 1.81 25.73 -13.20
N ALA A 116 1.62 24.61 -13.90
CA ALA A 116 1.00 24.60 -15.23
C ALA A 116 -0.43 25.14 -15.18
N LEU A 117 -1.23 24.76 -14.17
CA LEU A 117 -2.58 25.27 -13.98
C LEU A 117 -2.57 26.79 -13.71
N ALA A 118 -1.69 27.27 -12.85
CA ALA A 118 -1.54 28.70 -12.57
C ALA A 118 -1.13 29.49 -13.84
N PHE A 119 -0.23 28.92 -14.65
CA PHE A 119 0.17 29.50 -15.92
C PHE A 119 -1.00 29.57 -16.90
N LEU A 120 -1.80 28.50 -17.03
CA LEU A 120 -2.99 28.48 -17.89
C LEU A 120 -4.03 29.53 -17.45
N ILE A 121 -4.27 29.65 -16.14
CA ILE A 121 -5.16 30.67 -15.58
C ILE A 121 -4.63 32.07 -15.92
N TYR A 122 -3.33 32.31 -15.73
CA TYR A 122 -2.71 33.59 -16.07
C TYR A 122 -2.85 33.92 -17.57
N THR A 123 -2.58 32.97 -18.45
CA THR A 123 -2.72 33.19 -19.91
C THR A 123 -4.17 33.45 -20.30
N ALA A 124 -5.12 32.75 -19.70
CA ALA A 124 -6.54 32.96 -19.98
C ALA A 124 -7.04 34.31 -19.43
N TYR A 125 -6.47 34.79 -18.32
CA TYR A 125 -6.72 36.13 -17.81
C TYR A 125 -6.14 37.20 -18.73
N ALA A 126 -4.88 37.03 -19.17
CA ALA A 126 -4.21 37.93 -20.11
C ALA A 126 -4.90 37.99 -21.48
N GLN A 127 -5.56 36.91 -21.89
CA GLN A 127 -6.34 36.83 -23.13
C GLN A 127 -7.81 37.29 -22.96
N GLY A 128 -8.21 37.76 -21.77
CA GLY A 128 -9.56 38.29 -21.53
C GLY A 128 -10.68 37.24 -21.49
N LEU A 129 -10.35 35.95 -21.37
CA LEU A 129 -11.31 34.84 -21.35
C LEU A 129 -11.97 34.64 -19.98
N ILE A 130 -11.33 35.08 -18.89
CA ILE A 130 -11.74 34.81 -17.50
C ILE A 130 -11.94 36.11 -16.69
N GLY A 131 -11.54 37.26 -17.22
CA GLY A 131 -11.78 38.59 -16.62
C GLY A 131 -12.79 39.37 -17.44
N GLY A 132 -13.98 39.58 -16.89
CA GLY A 132 -14.98 40.44 -17.52
C GLY A 132 -14.53 41.89 -17.59
N SER A 133 -14.58 42.46 -18.80
CA SER A 133 -14.91 43.87 -19.08
C SER A 133 -14.13 44.96 -18.32
N ASP A 134 -12.84 45.16 -18.64
CA ASP A 134 -12.18 46.46 -18.44
C ASP A 134 -11.94 47.23 -19.76
N ALA A 135 -12.51 46.75 -20.87
CA ALA A 135 -12.47 47.44 -22.16
C ALA A 135 -13.49 48.59 -22.30
N ALA A 136 -14.19 48.98 -21.22
CA ALA A 136 -15.27 49.98 -21.26
C ALA A 136 -14.92 51.34 -20.61
N VAL A 137 -13.69 51.57 -20.12
CA VAL A 137 -13.33 52.82 -19.40
C VAL A 137 -12.36 53.73 -20.19
N SER A 138 -12.10 53.46 -21.47
CA SER A 138 -11.21 54.33 -22.29
C SER A 138 -11.86 54.86 -23.57
N MET A 139 -13.19 55.00 -23.58
CA MET A 139 -13.89 55.80 -24.59
C MET A 139 -15.12 56.46 -23.97
N LEU A 140 -14.91 57.51 -23.18
CA LEU A 140 -15.80 58.67 -23.01
C LEU A 140 -15.09 59.75 -22.19
#